data_AF-A0A512MGS3-F1
#
_entry.id   AF-A0A512MGS3-F1
#
_cell.length_a   1.000
_cell.length_b   1.000
_cell.length_c   1.000
_cell.angle_alpha   90.00
_cell.angle_beta   90.00
_cell.angle_gamma   90.00
#
_symmetry.space_group_name_H-M   'P 1'
#
loop_
_entity.id
_entity.type
_entity.pdbx_description
1 polymer ?
#
loop_
_entity_poly.entity_id
_entity_poly.type
_entity_poly.pdbx_seq_one_letter_code
_entity_poly.pdbx_strand_id
1 'polypeptide(L)'
;MLAPICSVAFDYAVDTVIFEGAAGTTKIKITASTRPFVRAAHKTTELRNAGTQGKQDWRSATVDGKRVIGTDQTLPKDGLPQLSALNIWFGDAKISVPAEHLNHVFLPHMLPATIQKGYAETLVAISADAKAIHLSLGVGDGGGSGTYDLLIESDGTVSASPVRRPGP
;
A
#
# COMPACT_ATOMS: atom_id res chain seq x y z
N MET A 1 -19.39 12.65 -32.54
CA MET A 1 -18.09 13.22 -32.12
C MET A 1 -17.83 12.68 -30.71
N LEU A 2 -16.99 11.65 -30.60
CA LEU A 2 -16.64 11.05 -29.30
C LEU A 2 -15.66 12.01 -28.61
N ALA A 3 -15.98 12.47 -27.41
CA ALA A 3 -15.05 13.24 -26.60
C ALA A 3 -13.78 12.41 -26.37
N PRO A 4 -12.58 12.99 -26.46
CA PRO A 4 -11.36 12.28 -26.11
C PRO A 4 -11.46 11.89 -24.64
N ILE A 5 -11.34 10.58 -24.36
CA ILE A 5 -11.15 10.10 -23.00
C ILE A 5 -9.80 10.69 -22.57
N CYS A 6 -9.82 11.70 -21.71
CA CYS A 6 -8.62 12.12 -20.99
C CYS A 6 -8.15 10.91 -20.17
N SER A 7 -7.27 10.09 -20.74
CA SER A 7 -6.45 9.19 -19.95
C SER A 7 -5.59 10.08 -19.08
N VAL A 8 -5.87 10.14 -17.78
CA VAL A 8 -4.92 10.69 -16.83
C VAL A 8 -3.66 9.84 -16.99
N ALA A 9 -2.60 10.44 -17.55
CA ALA A 9 -1.31 9.78 -17.65
C ALA A 9 -0.71 9.81 -16.24
N PHE A 10 -0.60 8.64 -15.62
CA PHE A 10 0.09 8.50 -14.33
C PHE A 10 1.57 8.24 -14.57
N ASP A 11 2.42 8.87 -13.76
CA ASP A 11 3.81 8.48 -13.64
C ASP A 11 3.91 7.24 -12.76
N TYR A 12 4.39 6.13 -13.32
CA TYR A 12 4.61 4.90 -12.58
C TYR A 12 6.02 4.90 -11.97
N ALA A 13 6.09 5.39 -10.74
CA ALA A 13 7.32 5.46 -9.94
C ALA A 13 7.99 4.08 -9.81
N VAL A 14 9.32 4.03 -9.97
CA VAL A 14 10.12 2.80 -9.83
C VAL A 14 11.21 3.03 -8.78
N ASP A 15 11.30 2.11 -7.82
CA ASP A 15 12.28 2.08 -6.73
C ASP A 15 12.43 3.42 -5.99
N THR A 16 11.32 4.15 -5.87
CA THR A 16 11.27 5.45 -5.22
C THR A 16 11.50 5.28 -3.72
N VAL A 17 12.42 6.08 -3.18
CA VAL A 17 12.72 6.09 -1.75
C VAL A 17 11.61 6.81 -1.00
N ILE A 18 10.80 6.05 -0.27
CA ILE A 18 9.72 6.61 0.56
C ILE A 18 10.17 6.82 2.01
N PHE A 19 11.30 6.23 2.42
CA PHE A 19 11.94 6.51 3.70
C PHE A 19 13.43 6.16 3.65
N GLU A 20 14.25 6.98 4.30
CA GLU A 20 15.67 6.70 4.57
C GLU A 20 16.03 7.26 5.95
N GLY A 21 16.62 6.41 6.80
CA GLY A 21 16.93 6.75 8.18
C GLY A 21 17.77 5.68 8.86
N ALA A 22 17.77 5.67 10.20
CA ALA A 22 18.48 4.67 11.00
C ALA A 22 17.78 4.42 12.34
N ALA A 23 17.96 3.21 12.87
CA ALA A 23 17.61 2.86 14.24
C ALA A 23 18.88 2.31 14.93
N GLY A 24 19.42 3.08 15.88
CA GLY A 24 20.77 2.81 16.41
C GLY A 24 21.82 2.89 15.31
N THR A 25 22.59 1.82 15.12
CA THR A 25 23.61 1.70 14.05
C THR A 25 23.07 1.09 12.75
N THR A 26 21.84 0.57 12.75
CA THR A 26 21.24 -0.07 11.58
C THR A 26 20.62 0.98 10.68
N LYS A 27 21.15 1.11 9.45
CA LYS A 27 20.52 1.93 8.40
C LYS A 27 19.23 1.27 7.92
N ILE A 28 18.20 2.08 7.72
CA ILE A 28 16.90 1.61 7.23
C ILE A 28 16.55 2.41 5.98
N LYS A 29 16.21 1.70 4.90
CA LYS A 29 15.72 2.30 3.66
C LYS A 29 14.47 1.57 3.18
N ILE A 30 13.45 2.32 2.79
CA ILE A 30 12.22 1.78 2.23
C ILE A 30 12.05 2.34 0.82
N THR A 31 11.92 1.43 -0.15
CA THR A 31 11.65 1.77 -1.55
C THR A 31 10.35 1.16 -1.99
N ALA A 32 9.59 1.87 -2.81
CA ALA A 32 8.35 1.38 -3.39
C ALA A 32 8.33 1.65 -4.90
N SER A 33 7.58 0.82 -5.62
CA SER A 33 7.31 0.97 -7.05
C SER A 33 5.82 0.85 -7.33
N THR A 34 5.35 1.52 -8.38
CA THR A 34 4.00 1.37 -8.91
C THR A 34 4.03 0.82 -10.33
N ARG A 35 2.88 0.31 -10.78
CA ARG A 35 2.67 -0.12 -12.17
C ARG A 35 1.22 0.17 -12.58
N PRO A 36 0.89 0.21 -13.87
CA PRO A 36 -0.50 0.25 -14.30
C PRO A 36 -1.24 -1.01 -13.84
N PHE A 37 -2.40 -0.84 -13.23
CA PHE A 37 -3.32 -1.95 -12.99
C PHE A 37 -3.84 -2.52 -14.30
N VAL A 38 -3.86 -3.85 -14.40
CA VAL A 38 -4.43 -4.57 -15.53
C VAL A 38 -5.38 -5.63 -14.98
N ARG A 39 -6.70 -5.42 -15.08
CA ARG A 39 -7.74 -6.32 -14.55
C ARG A 39 -7.55 -7.76 -15.02
N ALA A 40 -7.15 -7.96 -16.27
CA ALA A 40 -6.95 -9.29 -16.86
C ALA A 40 -5.82 -10.11 -16.20
N ALA A 41 -4.90 -9.46 -15.46
CA ALA A 41 -3.82 -10.13 -14.75
C ALA A 41 -4.24 -10.65 -13.36
N HIS A 42 -5.47 -10.37 -12.91
CA HIS A 42 -5.92 -10.63 -11.55
C HIS A 42 -7.27 -11.35 -11.49
N LYS A 43 -7.52 -12.03 -10.38
CA LYS A 43 -8.87 -12.51 -10.04
C LYS A 43 -9.62 -11.38 -9.35
N THR A 44 -10.63 -10.81 -9.99
CA THR A 44 -11.34 -9.64 -9.46
C THR A 44 -12.80 -9.96 -9.12
N THR A 45 -13.33 -9.28 -8.11
CA THR A 45 -14.78 -9.28 -7.82
C THR A 45 -15.25 -7.84 -7.70
N GLU A 46 -16.32 -7.49 -8.42
CA GLU A 46 -16.94 -6.17 -8.29
C GLU A 46 -17.85 -6.06 -7.06
N LEU A 47 -18.13 -4.83 -6.64
CA LEU A 47 -19.09 -4.53 -5.58
C LEU A 47 -20.48 -5.03 -6.01
N ARG A 48 -21.11 -5.90 -5.20
CA ARG A 48 -22.46 -6.39 -5.48
C ARG A 48 -23.50 -5.40 -4.95
N ASN A 49 -24.36 -4.90 -5.85
CA ASN A 49 -25.41 -3.91 -5.57
C ASN A 49 -26.40 -4.30 -4.45
N ALA A 50 -27.18 -3.30 -4.03
CA ALA A 50 -28.17 -3.30 -2.95
C ALA A 50 -29.02 -4.59 -2.83
N GLY A 51 -29.28 -5.02 -1.58
CA GLY A 51 -30.05 -6.23 -1.25
C GLY A 51 -29.23 -7.37 -0.61
N THR A 52 -27.92 -7.17 -0.39
CA THR A 52 -27.00 -8.15 0.22
C THR A 52 -26.57 -7.78 1.65
N GLN A 53 -27.30 -6.86 2.30
CA GLN A 53 -27.10 -6.44 3.69
C GLN A 53 -27.15 -7.67 4.63
N GLY A 54 -25.97 -8.17 5.00
CA GLY A 54 -25.84 -9.32 5.92
C GLY A 54 -24.73 -10.32 5.61
N LYS A 55 -24.06 -10.26 4.45
CA LYS A 55 -22.94 -11.17 4.11
C LYS A 55 -21.59 -10.52 4.38
N GLN A 56 -20.64 -11.19 5.03
CA GLN A 56 -19.35 -10.62 5.48
C GLN A 56 -18.56 -9.81 4.41
N ASP A 57 -18.72 -10.12 3.11
CA ASP A 57 -18.02 -9.48 1.99
C ASP A 57 -18.90 -8.52 1.15
N TRP A 58 -20.04 -8.06 1.67
CA TRP A 58 -21.00 -7.26 0.87
C TRP A 58 -20.51 -5.85 0.48
N ARG A 59 -19.37 -5.38 1.00
CA ARG A 59 -19.01 -3.94 0.98
C ARG A 59 -17.86 -3.54 0.07
N SER A 60 -17.08 -4.45 -0.51
CA SER A 60 -15.85 -4.04 -1.22
C SER A 60 -15.52 -4.94 -2.40
N ALA A 61 -15.05 -4.34 -3.49
CA ALA A 61 -14.40 -5.07 -4.57
C ALA A 61 -13.13 -5.77 -4.07
N THR A 62 -12.74 -6.86 -4.73
CA THR A 62 -11.52 -7.58 -4.42
C THR A 62 -10.62 -7.75 -5.63
N VAL A 63 -9.32 -7.82 -5.37
CA VAL A 63 -8.25 -8.19 -6.31
C VAL A 63 -7.46 -9.31 -5.64
N ASP A 64 -7.35 -10.44 -6.32
CA ASP A 64 -6.73 -11.68 -5.82
C ASP A 64 -7.27 -12.14 -4.46
N GLY A 65 -8.58 -11.94 -4.25
CA GLY A 65 -9.27 -12.32 -3.00
C GLY A 65 -9.05 -11.35 -1.83
N LYS A 66 -8.32 -10.26 -2.01
CA LYS A 66 -8.13 -9.20 -1.00
C LYS A 66 -8.91 -7.95 -1.36
N ARG A 67 -9.48 -7.29 -0.36
CA ARG A 67 -10.28 -6.06 -0.53
C ARG A 67 -9.41 -4.98 -1.16
N VAL A 68 -9.96 -4.26 -2.13
CA VAL A 68 -9.31 -3.10 -2.74
C VAL A 68 -9.08 -2.00 -1.69
N ILE A 69 -7.90 -1.40 -1.71
CA ILE A 69 -7.43 -0.33 -0.83
C ILE A 69 -6.92 0.83 -1.68
N GLY A 70 -7.21 2.07 -1.26
CA GLY A 70 -6.80 3.28 -2.00
C GLY A 70 -7.77 3.75 -3.08
N THR A 71 -8.98 3.21 -3.11
CA THR A 71 -10.12 3.73 -3.88
C THR A 71 -11.36 3.77 -2.99
N ASP A 72 -12.51 4.17 -3.53
CA ASP A 72 -13.84 4.08 -2.91
C ASP A 72 -14.35 2.62 -2.70
N GLN A 73 -13.43 1.66 -2.62
CA GLN A 73 -13.68 0.22 -2.50
C GLN A 73 -14.41 -0.39 -3.71
N THR A 74 -14.52 0.35 -4.82
CA THR A 74 -14.93 -0.20 -6.12
C THR A 74 -13.74 -0.80 -6.86
N LEU A 75 -14.03 -1.60 -7.90
CA LEU A 75 -12.98 -2.20 -8.71
C LEU A 75 -12.26 -1.11 -9.54
N PRO A 76 -10.94 -0.91 -9.37
CA PRO A 76 -10.19 0.15 -10.07
C PRO A 76 -10.26 -0.03 -11.59
N LYS A 77 -10.29 1.06 -12.35
CA LYS A 77 -10.14 1.02 -13.81
C LYS A 77 -8.71 0.62 -14.20
N ASP A 78 -8.55 0.01 -15.37
CA ASP A 78 -7.22 -0.28 -15.91
C ASP A 78 -6.40 1.01 -16.04
N GLY A 79 -5.09 0.88 -15.82
CA GLY A 79 -4.15 2.00 -15.82
C GLY A 79 -4.06 2.78 -14.51
N LEU A 80 -4.90 2.52 -13.50
CA LEU A 80 -4.69 3.13 -12.18
C LEU A 80 -3.36 2.63 -11.57
N PRO A 81 -2.57 3.52 -10.92
CA PRO A 81 -1.36 3.12 -10.20
C PRO A 81 -1.69 2.07 -9.15
N GLN A 82 -1.05 0.91 -9.28
CA GLN A 82 -1.08 -0.20 -8.32
C GLN A 82 0.31 -0.34 -7.71
N LEU A 83 0.38 -0.56 -6.40
CA LEU A 83 1.65 -0.88 -5.73
C LEU A 83 2.20 -2.19 -6.30
N SER A 84 3.42 -2.17 -6.81
CA SER A 84 4.04 -3.29 -7.53
C SER A 84 5.23 -3.89 -6.80
N ALA A 85 5.93 -3.07 -6.02
CA ALA A 85 7.01 -3.52 -5.15
C ALA A 85 7.06 -2.65 -3.89
N LEU A 86 7.42 -3.28 -2.78
CA LEU A 86 7.77 -2.61 -1.54
C LEU A 86 8.94 -3.38 -0.93
N ASN A 87 10.09 -2.72 -0.82
CA ASN A 87 11.31 -3.32 -0.32
C ASN A 87 11.82 -2.53 0.89
N ILE A 88 12.23 -3.27 1.91
CA ILE A 88 12.83 -2.75 3.13
C ILE A 88 14.26 -3.23 3.18
N TRP A 89 15.20 -2.34 3.48
CA TRP A 89 16.59 -2.66 3.74
C TRP A 89 16.89 -2.47 5.22
N PHE A 90 17.33 -3.54 5.88
CA PHE A 90 17.88 -3.54 7.24
C PHE A 90 19.41 -3.65 7.13
N GLY A 91 20.10 -2.52 7.09
CA GLY A 91 21.50 -2.48 6.67
C GLY A 91 21.64 -3.00 5.24
N ASP A 92 22.40 -4.07 5.06
CA ASP A 92 22.62 -4.70 3.74
C ASP A 92 21.56 -5.77 3.41
N ALA A 93 20.73 -6.16 4.38
CA ALA A 93 19.71 -7.19 4.18
C ALA A 93 18.45 -6.60 3.54
N LYS A 94 18.03 -7.15 2.40
CA LYS A 94 16.80 -6.74 1.70
C LYS A 94 15.65 -7.69 2.01
N ILE A 95 14.54 -7.14 2.49
CA ILE A 95 13.24 -7.80 2.61
C ILE A 95 12.31 -7.25 1.52
N SER A 96 11.76 -8.15 0.72
CA SER A 96 10.79 -7.79 -0.32
C SER A 96 9.40 -8.23 0.13
N VAL A 97 8.46 -7.29 0.21
CA VAL A 97 7.09 -7.60 0.64
C VAL A 97 6.42 -8.48 -0.43
N PRO A 98 5.80 -9.61 -0.05
CA PRO A 98 5.15 -10.50 -1.01
C PRO A 98 4.04 -9.80 -1.80
N ALA A 99 3.92 -10.14 -3.09
CA ALA A 99 2.97 -9.51 -4.01
C ALA A 99 1.50 -9.57 -3.53
N GLU A 100 1.15 -10.60 -2.76
CA GLU A 100 -0.17 -10.71 -2.16
C GLU A 100 -0.51 -9.54 -1.22
N HIS A 101 0.46 -8.85 -0.64
CA HIS A 101 0.24 -7.64 0.17
C HIS A 101 0.14 -6.37 -0.69
N LEU A 102 0.46 -6.44 -1.98
CA LEU A 102 0.64 -5.26 -2.83
C LEU A 102 -0.46 -5.11 -3.87
N ASN A 103 -0.88 -6.22 -4.51
CA ASN A 103 -1.78 -6.19 -5.68
C ASN A 103 -3.15 -5.54 -5.42
N HIS A 104 -3.60 -5.43 -4.17
CA HIS A 104 -4.89 -4.83 -3.83
C HIS A 104 -4.77 -3.36 -3.37
N VAL A 105 -3.57 -2.78 -3.45
CA VAL A 105 -3.24 -1.42 -3.00
C VAL A 105 -3.06 -0.50 -4.20
N PHE A 106 -3.87 0.55 -4.26
CA PHE A 106 -3.95 1.48 -5.38
C PHE A 106 -3.64 2.89 -4.94
N LEU A 107 -3.15 3.70 -5.89
CA LEU A 107 -2.79 5.10 -5.69
C LEU A 107 -1.92 5.30 -4.44
N PRO A 108 -0.82 4.54 -4.28
CA PRO A 108 0.04 4.72 -3.12
C PRO A 108 0.73 6.08 -3.19
N HIS A 109 0.84 6.74 -2.04
CA HIS A 109 1.61 7.96 -1.90
C HIS A 109 3.10 7.65 -1.93
N MET A 110 3.77 8.12 -2.99
CA MET A 110 5.19 7.81 -3.26
C MET A 110 6.15 8.89 -2.75
N LEU A 111 5.66 9.88 -2.00
CA LEU A 111 6.49 10.92 -1.42
C LEU A 111 7.25 10.40 -0.18
N PRO A 112 8.47 10.91 0.08
CA PRO A 112 9.18 10.58 1.31
C PRO A 112 8.33 10.89 2.55
N ALA A 113 8.34 9.96 3.50
CA ALA A 113 7.66 10.06 4.79
C ALA A 113 8.17 11.26 5.59
N THR A 114 7.50 12.40 5.40
CA THR A 114 7.81 13.68 6.03
C THR A 114 6.57 14.18 6.74
N ILE A 115 6.74 14.67 7.98
CA ILE A 115 5.64 15.31 8.71
C ILE A 115 5.54 16.74 8.20
N GLN A 116 4.44 17.06 7.51
CA GLN A 116 4.16 18.41 7.02
C GLN A 116 2.95 18.99 7.75
N LYS A 117 3.15 20.11 8.46
CA LYS A 117 2.08 20.91 9.08
C LYS A 117 1.02 20.08 9.86
N GLY A 118 1.46 19.08 10.63
CA GLY A 118 0.57 18.26 11.49
C GLY A 118 -0.10 17.07 10.79
N TYR A 119 0.25 16.79 9.54
CA TYR A 119 -0.20 15.61 8.79
C TYR A 119 1.01 14.87 8.20
N ALA A 120 0.90 13.55 8.05
CA ALA A 120 1.86 12.71 7.37
C ALA A 120 1.10 11.73 6.49
N GLU A 121 1.46 11.67 5.21
CA GLU A 121 0.87 10.71 4.26
C GLU A 121 1.35 9.29 4.55
N THR A 122 2.64 9.16 4.88
CA THR A 122 3.27 7.89 5.22
C THR A 122 3.94 8.01 6.59
N LEU A 123 3.65 7.06 7.48
CA LEU A 123 4.31 6.93 8.78
C LEU A 123 5.18 5.68 8.81
N VAL A 124 6.37 5.82 9.39
CA VAL A 124 7.32 4.73 9.60
C VAL A 124 7.69 4.70 11.08
N ALA A 125 7.38 3.60 11.75
CA ALA A 125 7.84 3.33 13.11
C ALA A 125 8.76 2.11 13.09
N ILE A 126 9.89 2.21 13.77
CA ILE A 126 10.95 1.19 13.77
C ILE A 126 11.08 0.66 15.19
N SER A 127 11.19 -0.65 15.37
CA SER A 127 11.44 -1.25 16.68
C SER A 127 12.80 -0.83 17.23
N ALA A 128 12.93 -0.80 18.56
CA ALA A 128 14.16 -0.35 19.22
C ALA A 128 15.40 -1.19 18.87
N ASP A 129 15.21 -2.47 18.56
CA ASP A 129 16.25 -3.39 18.12
C ASP A 129 16.48 -3.39 16.59
N ALA A 130 15.78 -2.52 15.86
CA ALA A 130 15.82 -2.39 14.40
C ALA A 130 15.48 -3.69 13.65
N LYS A 131 14.67 -4.58 14.22
CA LYS A 131 14.23 -5.84 13.59
C LYS A 131 12.82 -5.82 13.04
N ALA A 132 12.04 -4.78 13.32
CA ALA A 132 10.69 -4.64 12.80
C ALA A 132 10.39 -3.20 12.39
N ILE A 133 9.59 -3.06 11.34
CA ILE A 133 9.06 -1.79 10.84
C ILE A 133 7.54 -1.89 10.77
N HIS A 134 6.86 -0.94 11.39
CA HIS A 134 5.48 -0.64 11.08
C HIS A 134 5.44 0.49 10.06
N LEU A 135 4.90 0.19 8.88
CA LEU A 135 4.66 1.13 7.79
C LEU A 135 3.17 1.39 7.68
N SER A 136 2.77 2.64 7.85
CA SER A 136 1.44 3.12 7.49
C SER A 136 1.58 3.90 6.18
N LEU A 137 1.28 3.26 5.06
CA LEU A 137 1.45 3.85 3.73
C LEU A 137 0.19 4.62 3.33
N GLY A 138 0.33 5.90 2.98
CA GLY A 138 -0.79 6.69 2.45
C GLY A 138 -1.28 6.12 1.12
N VAL A 139 -2.59 6.06 0.93
CA VAL A 139 -3.24 5.58 -0.29
C VAL A 139 -4.49 6.41 -0.60
N GLY A 140 -4.82 6.59 -1.88
CA GLY A 140 -6.05 7.27 -2.31
C GLY A 140 -5.85 8.36 -3.35
N ASP A 141 -6.95 8.81 -3.96
CA ASP A 141 -6.99 9.89 -4.97
C ASP A 141 -7.27 11.29 -4.39
N GLY A 142 -7.26 11.43 -3.06
CA GLY A 142 -7.61 12.68 -2.38
C GLY A 142 -9.12 12.93 -2.19
N GLY A 143 -10.00 12.03 -2.65
CA GLY A 143 -11.45 12.04 -2.36
C GLY A 143 -11.86 11.16 -1.16
N GLY A 144 -10.98 10.25 -0.76
CA GLY A 144 -11.02 9.46 0.47
C GLY A 144 -9.62 8.93 0.74
N SER A 145 -8.88 9.57 1.65
CA SER A 145 -7.53 9.14 2.04
C SER A 145 -7.64 8.00 3.05
N GLY A 146 -6.86 6.94 2.81
CA GLY A 146 -6.68 5.84 3.74
C GLY A 146 -5.21 5.57 3.99
N THR A 147 -4.94 4.66 4.92
CA THR A 147 -3.61 4.08 5.10
C THR A 147 -3.65 2.59 4.85
N TYR A 148 -2.56 2.06 4.30
CA TYR A 148 -2.29 0.64 4.25
C TYR A 148 -1.20 0.30 5.26
N ASP A 149 -1.59 -0.37 6.34
CA ASP A 149 -0.70 -0.71 7.44
C ASP A 149 -0.05 -2.08 7.23
N LEU A 150 1.27 -2.13 7.39
CA LEU A 150 2.09 -3.32 7.34
C LEU A 150 3.06 -3.34 8.53
N LEU A 151 3.17 -4.50 9.18
CA LEU A 151 4.31 -4.85 10.01
C LEU A 151 5.24 -5.75 9.20
N ILE A 152 6.49 -5.34 9.06
CA ILE A 152 7.54 -6.05 8.33
C ILE A 152 8.69 -6.33 9.27
N GLU A 153 9.06 -7.60 9.42
CA GLU A 153 10.17 -8.04 10.26
C GLU A 153 11.40 -8.39 9.43
N SER A 154 12.58 -8.29 10.05
CA SER A 154 13.88 -8.51 9.40
C SER A 154 14.12 -9.97 8.98
N ASP A 155 13.29 -10.90 9.45
CA ASP A 155 13.29 -12.30 9.04
C ASP A 155 12.43 -12.56 7.79
N GLY A 156 11.75 -11.54 7.28
CA GLY A 156 10.86 -11.62 6.12
C GLY A 156 9.39 -11.82 6.46
N THR A 157 9.02 -11.90 7.75
CA THR A 157 7.62 -11.97 8.16
C THR A 157 6.91 -10.66 7.84
N VAL A 158 5.74 -10.74 7.19
CA VAL A 158 4.89 -9.59 6.86
C VAL A 158 3.48 -9.84 7.35
N SER A 159 2.89 -8.85 8.02
CA SER A 159 1.48 -8.88 8.39
C SER A 159 0.80 -7.54 8.14
N ALA A 160 -0.46 -7.57 7.69
CA ALA A 160 -1.29 -6.37 7.51
C ALA A 160 -2.22 -6.13 8.73
N SER A 161 -1.86 -6.69 9.89
CA SER A 161 -2.66 -6.53 11.12
C SER A 161 -2.27 -5.22 11.81
N PRO A 162 -3.22 -4.48 12.41
CA PRO A 162 -2.88 -3.33 13.24
C PRO A 162 -1.93 -3.79 14.36
N VAL A 163 -0.84 -3.05 14.57
CA VAL A 163 0.14 -3.35 15.61
C VAL A 163 -0.58 -3.32 16.95
N ARG A 164 -0.78 -4.50 17.53
CA ARG A 164 -1.21 -4.62 18.92
C ARG A 164 0.03 -4.36 19.77
N ARG A 165 -0.07 -3.38 20.67
CA ARG A 165 0.87 -3.28 21.79
C ARG A 165 0.91 -4.67 22.46
N PRO A 166 2.09 -5.25 22.75
CA PRO A 166 2.16 -6.41 23.63
C PRO A 166 1.31 -6.12 24.86
N GLY A 167 0.46 -7.07 25.26
CA GLY A 167 -0.26 -6.96 26.51
C GLY A 167 0.73 -6.75 27.68
N PRO A 168 0.29 -6.10 28.77
CA PRO A 168 1.09 -6.03 29.98
C PRO A 168 1.47 -7.43 30.49
#